data_AF-A0A971Z4G4-F1
#
_entry.id   AF-A0A971Z4G4-F1
#
_cell.length_a   1.000
_cell.length_b   1.000
_cell.length_c   1.000
_cell.angle_alpha   90.00
_cell.angle_beta   90.00
_cell.angle_gamma   90.00
#
_symmetry.space_group_name_H-M   'P 1'
#
loop_
_entity.id
_entity.type
_entity.pdbx_description
1 polymer ?
#
loop_
_entity_poly.entity_id
_entity_poly.type
_entity_poly.pdbx_seq_one_letter_code
_entity_poly.pdbx_strand_id
1 'polypeptide(L)'
;LPDPGVQLAINGVGYFGSEERPKVLWAGVDASVALLQLQQVVEQRLLPLGLVADTRPYRPHVTLARVKQGGAVLQGFLQQYAALRLPAFAVSQVCLYVSRGGSGPVQYEVIQRFTLG
;
A
#
# COMPACT_ATOMS: atom_id res chain seq x y z
N LEU A 1 -9.35 9.25 16.09
CA LEU A 1 -8.73 8.01 15.56
C LEU A 1 -7.84 7.47 16.67
N PRO A 2 -7.64 6.15 16.82
CA PRO A 2 -6.76 5.63 17.87
C PRO A 2 -5.35 6.22 17.70
N ASP A 3 -4.80 6.75 18.79
CA ASP A 3 -3.50 7.44 18.89
C ASP A 3 -2.71 6.76 20.01
N PRO A 4 -1.64 6.04 19.64
CA PRO A 4 -0.28 6.57 19.76
C PRO A 4 0.50 6.39 18.44
N GLY A 5 0.93 7.49 17.82
CA GLY A 5 1.99 7.57 16.80
C GLY A 5 2.13 6.36 15.88
N VAL A 6 1.29 6.26 14.85
CA VAL A 6 1.38 5.19 13.84
C VAL A 6 2.78 5.23 13.22
N GLN A 7 3.61 4.24 13.56
CA GLN A 7 4.91 4.02 12.95
C GLN A 7 4.79 2.98 11.85
N LEU A 8 5.36 3.28 10.69
CA LEU A 8 5.48 2.35 9.58
C LEU A 8 6.96 2.13 9.26
N ALA A 9 7.30 0.92 8.84
CA ALA A 9 8.62 0.60 8.31
C ALA A 9 8.45 -0.12 6.97
N ILE A 10 9.36 0.16 6.04
CA ILE A 10 9.45 -0.57 4.77
C ILE A 10 10.41 -1.73 4.94
N ASN A 11 9.93 -2.93 4.62
CA ASN A 11 10.66 -4.16 4.80
C ASN A 11 10.41 -5.12 3.63
N GLY A 12 11.50 -5.48 2.97
CA GLY A 12 11.50 -6.38 1.83
C GLY A 12 10.83 -5.81 0.59
N VAL A 13 10.97 -6.58 -0.48
CA VAL A 13 10.30 -6.37 -1.77
C VAL A 13 9.65 -7.67 -2.19
N GLY A 14 8.61 -7.55 -3.01
CA GLY A 14 7.93 -8.72 -3.54
C GLY A 14 7.06 -8.35 -4.73
N TYR A 15 6.26 -9.31 -5.16
CA TYR A 15 5.33 -9.09 -6.26
C TYR A 15 3.97 -9.76 -6.04
N PHE A 16 2.96 -9.27 -6.75
CA PHE A 16 1.70 -9.98 -6.96
C PHE A 16 1.66 -10.55 -8.37
N GLY A 17 1.04 -11.72 -8.52
CA GLY A 17 1.06 -12.52 -9.75
C GLY A 17 1.69 -13.88 -9.51
N SER A 18 1.89 -14.65 -10.58
CA SER A 18 2.69 -15.89 -10.51
C SER A 18 4.13 -15.59 -10.95
N GLU A 19 5.03 -16.54 -10.76
CA GLU A 19 6.43 -16.41 -11.19
C GLU A 19 6.54 -16.25 -12.72
N GLU A 20 5.67 -16.94 -13.47
CA GLU A 20 5.62 -16.85 -14.94
C GLU A 20 4.98 -15.54 -15.40
N ARG A 21 4.10 -14.95 -14.59
CA ARG A 21 3.31 -13.76 -14.90
C ARG A 21 3.21 -12.82 -13.69
N PRO A 22 4.32 -12.21 -13.27
CA PRO A 22 4.28 -11.16 -12.26
C PRO A 22 3.52 -9.96 -12.82
N LYS A 23 2.74 -9.29 -11.97
CA LYS A 23 1.88 -8.16 -12.36
C LYS A 23 2.22 -6.86 -11.66
N VAL A 24 2.58 -6.93 -10.38
CA VAL A 24 2.84 -5.74 -9.56
C VAL A 24 4.07 -5.99 -8.72
N LEU A 25 5.09 -5.15 -8.85
CA LEU A 25 6.24 -5.10 -7.95
C LEU A 25 5.94 -4.11 -6.82
N TRP A 26 6.27 -4.49 -5.59
CA TRP A 26 5.98 -3.69 -4.41
C TRP A 26 7.10 -3.75 -3.35
N ALA A 27 7.17 -2.72 -2.53
CA ALA A 27 7.92 -2.72 -1.27
C ALA A 27 6.96 -3.01 -0.10
N GLY A 28 7.34 -3.91 0.79
CA GLY A 28 6.50 -4.33 1.91
C GLY A 28 6.43 -3.25 2.97
N VAL A 29 5.26 -3.05 3.56
CA VAL A 29 5.11 -2.24 4.78
C VAL A 29 4.86 -3.22 5.92
N ASP A 30 5.56 -3.09 7.04
CA ASP A 30 5.32 -3.95 8.20
C ASP A 30 3.89 -3.74 8.73
N ALA A 31 3.17 -4.85 8.95
CA ALA A 31 1.79 -4.82 9.44
C ALA A 31 1.75 -4.58 10.96
N SER A 32 1.93 -3.33 11.37
CA SER A 32 1.83 -2.94 12.78
C SER A 32 0.38 -3.03 13.28
N VAL A 33 0.20 -3.30 14.58
CA VAL A 33 -1.13 -3.36 15.20
C VAL A 33 -1.92 -2.07 14.93
N ALA A 34 -1.26 -0.92 15.03
CA ALA A 34 -1.87 0.38 14.78
C ALA A 34 -2.33 0.56 13.32
N LEU A 35 -1.55 0.08 12.34
CA LEU A 35 -1.96 0.12 10.93
C LEU A 35 -3.16 -0.79 10.66
N LEU A 36 -3.16 -2.01 11.21
CA LEU A 36 -4.28 -2.94 11.05
C LEU A 36 -5.57 -2.40 11.69
N GLN A 37 -5.47 -1.80 12.88
CA GLN A 37 -6.60 -1.14 13.52
C GLN A 37 -7.10 0.06 12.71
N LEU A 38 -6.20 0.88 12.15
CA LEU A 38 -6.58 2.00 11.30
C LEU A 38 -7.33 1.51 10.05
N GLN A 39 -6.84 0.47 9.38
CA GLN A 39 -7.49 -0.13 8.22
C GLN A 39 -8.89 -0.65 8.57
N GLN A 40 -9.04 -1.38 9.67
CA GLN A 40 -10.35 -1.88 10.13
C GLN A 40 -11.32 -0.77 10.46
N VAL A 41 -10.87 0.28 11.16
CA VAL A 41 -11.70 1.44 11.49
C VAL A 41 -12.18 2.14 10.23
N VAL A 42 -11.31 2.32 9.23
CA VAL A 42 -11.69 2.91 7.94
C VAL A 42 -12.77 2.05 7.27
N GLU A 43 -12.56 0.75 7.13
CA GLU A 43 -13.56 -0.14 6.49
C GLU A 43 -14.91 -0.10 7.20
N GLN A 44 -14.93 -0.24 8.53
CA GLN A 44 -16.17 -0.21 9.31
C GLN A 44 -16.94 1.10 9.17
N ARG A 45 -16.24 2.24 9.01
CA ARG A 45 -16.88 3.56 8.82
C ARG A 45 -17.42 3.76 7.40
N LEU A 46 -16.88 3.05 6.42
CA LEU A 46 -17.31 3.12 5.03
C LEU A 46 -18.50 2.19 4.71
N LEU A 47 -18.67 1.09 5.46
CA LEU A 47 -19.78 0.14 5.26
C LEU A 47 -21.18 0.80 5.28
N PRO A 48 -21.53 1.66 6.25
CA PRO A 48 -22.86 2.30 6.28
C PRO A 48 -23.10 3.27 5.11
N LEU A 49 -22.04 3.68 4.40
CA LEU A 49 -22.12 4.54 3.21
C LEU A 49 -22.34 3.73 1.93
N GLY A 50 -22.51 2.42 2.02
CA GLY A 50 -22.72 1.51 0.88
C GLY A 50 -21.43 1.12 0.16
N LEU A 51 -20.26 1.44 0.71
CA LEU A 51 -18.98 0.97 0.17
C LEU A 51 -18.69 -0.45 0.66
N VAL A 52 -18.39 -1.34 -0.28
CA VAL A 52 -18.11 -2.76 0.02
C VAL A 52 -16.64 -2.91 0.40
N ALA A 53 -16.39 -3.59 1.52
CA ALA A 53 -15.03 -3.93 1.95
C ALA A 53 -14.36 -4.87 0.94
N ASP A 54 -13.03 -4.74 0.77
CA ASP A 54 -12.27 -5.68 -0.04
C ASP A 54 -12.22 -7.03 0.68
N THR A 55 -12.55 -8.12 -0.01
CA THR A 55 -12.53 -9.47 0.58
C THR A 55 -11.14 -10.08 0.63
N ARG A 56 -10.16 -9.46 -0.05
CA ARG A 56 -8.78 -9.92 -0.06
C ARG A 56 -8.10 -9.54 1.26
N PRO A 57 -7.21 -10.40 1.80
CA PRO A 57 -6.42 -10.05 2.97
C PRO A 57 -5.66 -8.75 2.75
N TYR A 58 -5.73 -7.84 3.73
CA TYR A 58 -4.97 -6.62 3.71
C TYR A 58 -3.46 -6.93 3.79
N ARG A 59 -2.74 -6.59 2.73
CA ARG A 59 -1.27 -6.72 2.64
C ARG A 59 -0.70 -5.32 2.43
N PRO A 60 -0.30 -4.61 3.48
CA PRO A 60 0.16 -3.23 3.35
C PRO A 60 1.46 -3.18 2.53
N HIS A 61 1.47 -2.37 1.48
CA HIS A 61 2.56 -2.30 0.52
C HIS A 61 2.58 -0.96 -0.21
N VAL A 62 3.74 -0.60 -0.76
CA VAL A 62 3.89 0.48 -1.73
C VAL A 62 4.09 -0.13 -3.09
N THR A 63 3.16 0.09 -4.03
CA THR A 63 3.35 -0.33 -5.42
C THR A 63 4.50 0.47 -6.04
N LEU A 64 5.53 -0.22 -6.51
CA LEU A 64 6.69 0.40 -7.17
C LEU A 64 6.52 0.42 -8.68
N ALA A 65 6.04 -0.68 -9.25
CA ALA A 65 5.85 -0.81 -10.69
C ALA A 65 4.75 -1.82 -11.04
N ARG A 66 4.20 -1.68 -12.25
CA ARG A 66 3.35 -2.70 -12.88
C ARG A 66 4.16 -3.38 -13.98
N VAL A 67 4.21 -4.70 -13.95
CA VAL A 67 4.98 -5.48 -14.92
C VAL A 67 4.11 -5.69 -16.16
N LYS A 68 4.56 -5.17 -17.31
CA LYS A 68 3.87 -5.35 -18.60
C LYS A 68 4.43 -6.56 -19.37
N GLN A 69 5.75 -6.71 -19.41
CA GLN A 69 6.49 -7.81 -20.04
C GLN A 69 7.82 -8.03 -19.30
N GLY A 70 8.36 -9.26 -19.28
CA GLY A 70 9.73 -9.55 -18.83
C GLY A 70 9.93 -9.89 -17.35
N GLY A 71 9.53 -11.10 -16.92
CA GLY A 71 9.72 -11.57 -15.54
C GLY A 71 11.19 -11.78 -15.09
N ALA A 72 12.12 -12.00 -16.03
CA ALA A 72 13.52 -12.27 -15.69
C ALA A 72 14.23 -11.10 -14.97
N VAL A 73 13.92 -9.85 -15.32
CA VAL A 73 14.47 -8.65 -14.66
C VAL A 73 13.99 -8.55 -13.21
N LEU A 74 12.83 -9.12 -12.89
CA LEU A 74 12.27 -9.09 -11.54
C LEU A 74 13.12 -9.91 -10.56
N GLN A 75 13.62 -11.07 -10.96
CA GLN A 75 14.44 -11.90 -10.05
C GLN A 75 15.71 -11.17 -9.61
N GLY A 76 16.41 -10.50 -10.53
CA GLY A 76 17.60 -9.71 -10.20
C GLY A 76 17.28 -8.58 -9.20
N PHE A 77 16.16 -7.88 -9.41
CA PHE A 77 15.69 -6.87 -8.47
C PHE A 77 15.38 -7.46 -7.08
N LEU A 78 14.65 -8.57 -7.01
CA LEU A 78 14.31 -9.23 -5.75
C LEU A 78 15.56 -9.67 -4.99
N GLN A 79 16.57 -10.22 -5.69
CA GLN A 79 17.84 -10.62 -5.09
C GLN A 79 18.62 -9.41 -4.56
N GLN A 80 18.73 -8.36 -5.37
CA GLN A 80 19.44 -7.12 -4.99
C GLN A 80 18.85 -6.48 -3.73
N TYR A 81 17.53 -6.54 -3.57
CA TYR A 81 16.81 -5.89 -2.46
C TYR A 81 16.25 -6.88 -1.44
N ALA A 82 16.74 -8.13 -1.41
CA ALA A 82 16.24 -9.17 -0.50
C ALA A 82 16.35 -8.78 0.99
N ALA A 83 17.36 -7.99 1.35
CA ALA A 83 17.60 -7.50 2.70
C ALA A 83 17.12 -6.06 2.94
N LEU A 84 16.32 -5.49 2.04
CA LEU A 84 15.83 -4.11 2.17
C LEU A 84 15.10 -3.93 3.50
N ARG A 85 15.63 -3.06 4.35
CA ARG A 85 14.99 -2.58 5.57
C ARG A 85 15.24 -1.09 5.70
N LEU A 86 14.18 -0.31 5.75
CA LEU A 86 14.27 1.13 5.98
C LEU A 86 13.89 1.45 7.44
N PRO A 87 14.44 2.53 8.01
CA PRO A 87 14.04 2.98 9.34
C PRO A 87 12.53 3.22 9.42
N ALA A 88 11.97 2.99 10.60
CA ALA A 88 10.59 3.34 10.87
C ALA A 88 10.38 4.86 10.79
N PHE A 89 9.21 5.27 10.33
CA PHE A 89 8.80 6.66 10.23
C PHE A 89 7.41 6.87 10.82
N ALA A 90 7.23 8.04 11.44
CA ALA A 90 5.95 8.46 11.96
C ALA A 90 5.01 8.86 10.83
N VAL A 91 3.77 8.37 10.88
CA VAL A 91 2.69 8.80 9.98
C VAL A 91 1.97 9.96 10.62
N SER A 92 2.03 11.13 9.99
CA SER A 92 1.36 12.34 10.47
C SER A 92 -0.06 12.52 9.92
N GLN A 93 -0.40 11.85 8.81
CA GLN A 93 -1.67 12.09 8.11
C GLN A 93 -2.19 10.86 7.38
N VAL A 94 -3.52 10.73 7.35
CA VAL A 94 -4.27 9.89 6.41
C VAL A 94 -4.93 10.79 5.38
N CYS A 95 -4.87 10.42 4.11
CA CYS A 95 -5.40 11.24 3.02
C CYS A 95 -6.45 10.46 2.23
N LEU A 96 -7.59 11.10 1.97
CA LEU A 96 -8.59 10.61 1.05
C LEU A 96 -8.25 11.12 -0.36
N TYR A 97 -8.11 10.19 -1.30
CA TYR A 97 -7.78 10.48 -2.69
C TYR A 97 -8.95 10.20 -3.62
N VAL A 98 -9.05 11.00 -4.68
CA VAL A 98 -9.78 10.64 -5.89
C VAL A 98 -8.79 10.33 -7.01
N SER A 99 -9.04 9.25 -7.74
CA SER A 99 -8.29 8.85 -8.92
C SER A 99 -9.17 9.05 -10.14
N ARG A 100 -8.79 9.97 -11.03
CA ARG A 100 -9.53 10.27 -12.27
C ARG A 100 -8.80 9.63 -13.45
N GLY A 101 -9.43 8.63 -14.06
CA GLY A 101 -8.95 7.97 -15.28
C GLY A 101 -9.59 8.54 -16.55
N GLY A 102 -9.06 8.18 -17.71
CA GLY A 102 -9.53 8.61 -19.03
C GLY A 102 -8.60 8.11 -20.14
N SER A 103 -8.58 8.80 -21.29
CA SER A 103 -7.66 8.49 -22.41
C SER A 103 -6.18 8.81 -22.14
N GLY A 104 -5.86 9.42 -20.98
CA GLY A 104 -4.52 9.83 -20.59
C GLY A 104 -4.04 9.23 -19.27
N PRO A 105 -2.91 9.73 -18.72
CA PRO A 105 -2.39 9.31 -17.42
C PRO A 105 -3.43 9.52 -16.31
N VAL A 106 -3.48 8.58 -15.36
CA VAL A 106 -4.34 8.69 -14.18
C VAL A 106 -3.88 9.89 -13.34
N GLN A 107 -4.83 10.77 -13.01
CA GLN A 107 -4.58 11.91 -12.13
C GLN A 107 -5.09 11.59 -10.72
N TYR A 108 -4.25 11.86 -9.72
CA TYR A 108 -4.58 11.68 -8.31
C TYR A 108 -4.69 13.03 -7.64
N GLU A 109 -5.80 13.25 -6.95
CA GLU A 109 -6.08 14.47 -6.21
C GLU A 109 -6.40 14.10 -4.76
N VAL A 110 -5.83 14.84 -3.81
CA VAL A 110 -6.21 14.71 -2.40
C VAL A 110 -7.44 15.56 -2.15
N ILE A 111 -8.53 14.93 -1.77
CA ILE A 111 -9.79 15.61 -1.47
C ILE A 111 -9.96 15.92 0.02
N GLN A 112 -9.27 15.19 0.91
CA GLN A 112 -9.23 15.50 2.33
C GLN A 112 -7.98 14.95 3.02
N ARG A 113 -7.47 15.68 4.02
CA ARG A 113 -6.40 15.23 4.91
C ARG A 113 -6.90 15.14 6.34
N PHE A 114 -6.52 14.07 7.03
CA PHE A 114 -6.82 13.82 8.43
C PHE A 114 -5.49 13.70 9.19
N THR A 115 -5.20 14.65 10.08
CA THR A 115 -3.99 14.60 10.90
C THR A 115 -4.11 13.50 11.94
N LEU A 116 -3.02 12.74 12.11
CA LEU A 116 -2.81 11.82 13.22
C LEU A 116 -1.92 12.54 14.25
N GLY A 117 -2.31 12.44 15.52
CA GLY A 117 -1.61 13.06 16.66
C GLY A 117 -0.26 12.43 16.93
#